data_AF-A0A8I1QRC8-F1
#
_entry.id   AF-A0A8I1QRC8-F1
#
_cell.length_a   1.000
_cell.length_b   1.000
_cell.length_c   1.000
_cell.angle_alpha   90.00
_cell.angle_beta   90.00
_cell.angle_gamma   90.00
#
_symmetry.space_group_name_H-M   'P 1'
#
loop_
_entity.id
_entity.type
_entity.pdbx_description
1 polymer ?
#
loop_
_entity_poly.entity_id
_entity_poly.type
_entity_poly.pdbx_seq_one_letter_code
_entity_poly.pdbx_strand_id
1 'polypeptide(L)'
;MDHRVAAVTQALSSTLGLEGERMSKVDTAWLRMDSPANLMMIVGVWVLRPGVTREALEQRVRERLLPYRRFRQIAREDAAGAAWIDDPDFDLARHVTTHRLRRRRGRGEREALQDRVGQLAVQRLDPLHPLWHFELIEHCAGGSALIARIHHCIADGIALIGVMMSLVDGGQAPAPRARRARRANEGAEDWLADTLIRPLGDLTARALQVAGGGAAKSLSLMAAPQQTLAGAVDQAVGAAHIGAQLASDVAALALMPDDSATRLKGTPGAVKRVAWCEPIPLDAVKAIGRAFDASVNDVLLSCVAGAIGQYLRGHGDDTAGQEIRAMVPINLRPLEDAWKLGNRFGLVPLLLPIGMTNPVERLYAVREGMRQLKGSLQPLLTFALLSVAGLLIKPAQDALLNLFGRKTTAVMTNVPGPGNKLQFCGSTLEQTMFWVPQSGTVGLGVSVLSYGGGVQFGVIADAGLCPDPQAIIDGFEPAFQQLLALTLMLPWGPE
;
A
#
# COMPACT_ATOMS: atom_id res chain seq x y z
N MET A 1 23.88 -8.93 39.13
CA MET A 1 24.46 -8.92 37.77
C MET A 1 23.59 -8.17 36.77
N ASP A 2 22.26 -8.25 36.86
CA ASP A 2 21.34 -7.61 35.90
C ASP A 2 21.41 -6.07 35.80
N HIS A 3 21.64 -5.35 36.89
CA HIS A 3 21.70 -3.88 36.85
C HIS A 3 22.93 -3.34 36.12
N ARG A 4 24.07 -4.05 36.15
CA ARG A 4 25.28 -3.63 35.42
C ARG A 4 25.18 -3.92 33.93
N VAL A 5 24.53 -5.03 33.55
CA VAL A 5 24.26 -5.34 32.15
C VAL A 5 23.29 -4.31 31.55
N ALA A 6 22.19 -3.98 32.24
CA ALA A 6 21.25 -2.97 31.77
C ALA A 6 21.90 -1.58 31.58
N ALA A 7 22.76 -1.16 32.52
CA ALA A 7 23.47 0.12 32.43
C ALA A 7 24.51 0.15 31.29
N VAL A 8 25.22 -0.96 31.06
CA VAL A 8 26.18 -1.09 29.94
C VAL A 8 25.45 -1.15 28.60
N THR A 9 24.34 -1.87 28.50
CA THR A 9 23.52 -1.91 27.28
C THR A 9 22.90 -0.54 26.99
N GLN A 10 22.46 0.20 28.01
CA GLN A 10 21.91 1.55 27.86
C GLN A 10 23.00 2.56 27.46
N ALA A 11 24.21 2.47 28.03
CA ALA A 11 25.35 3.30 27.66
C ALA A 11 25.89 2.97 26.26
N LEU A 12 25.93 1.69 25.87
CA LEU A 12 26.29 1.29 24.50
C LEU A 12 25.21 1.70 23.49
N SER A 13 23.94 1.60 23.87
CA SER A 13 22.83 2.05 23.02
C SER A 13 22.85 3.56 22.83
N SER A 14 23.10 4.36 23.88
CA SER A 14 23.24 5.81 23.73
C SER A 14 24.50 6.20 22.93
N THR A 15 25.61 5.48 23.12
CA THR A 15 26.87 5.74 22.38
C THR A 15 26.77 5.36 20.89
N LEU A 16 25.99 4.32 20.56
CA LEU A 16 25.72 3.89 19.18
C LEU A 16 24.50 4.60 18.56
N GLY A 17 23.84 5.51 19.29
CA GLY A 17 22.61 6.20 18.84
C GLY A 17 21.38 5.29 18.70
N LEU A 18 21.41 4.10 19.29
CA LEU A 18 20.36 3.09 19.26
C LEU A 18 19.30 3.37 20.35
N GLU A 19 18.66 4.53 20.31
CA GLU A 19 17.57 4.88 21.22
C GLU A 19 16.21 4.60 20.58
N GLY A 20 15.23 4.19 21.39
CA GLY A 20 13.83 4.00 20.94
C GLY A 20 13.45 2.58 20.54
N GLU A 21 12.21 2.43 20.05
CA GLU A 21 11.66 1.15 19.59
C GLU A 21 12.13 0.88 18.16
N ARG A 22 12.86 -0.22 17.91
CA ARG A 22 13.34 -0.55 16.56
C ARG A 22 12.20 -0.63 15.54
N MET A 23 12.39 0.03 14.39
CA MET A 23 11.50 -0.14 13.24
C MET A 23 11.66 -1.55 12.66
N SER A 24 10.57 -2.09 12.11
CA SER A 24 10.68 -3.31 11.31
C SER A 24 11.51 -3.04 10.05
N LYS A 25 12.07 -4.09 9.44
CA LYS A 25 12.87 -3.94 8.22
C LYS A 25 12.03 -3.45 7.04
N VAL A 26 10.77 -3.88 6.95
CA VAL A 26 9.83 -3.37 5.95
C VAL A 26 9.52 -1.88 6.17
N ASP A 27 9.26 -1.45 7.41
CA ASP A 27 9.02 -0.03 7.70
C ASP A 27 10.27 0.82 7.43
N THR A 28 11.47 0.28 7.72
CA THR A 28 12.75 0.91 7.39
C THR A 28 12.93 1.04 5.88
N ALA A 29 12.55 0.01 5.11
CA ALA A 29 12.59 0.07 3.65
C ALA A 29 11.68 1.19 3.14
N TRP A 30 10.42 1.26 3.60
CA TRP A 30 9.49 2.33 3.23
C TRP A 30 9.98 3.73 3.64
N LEU A 31 10.56 3.88 4.83
CA LEU A 31 11.16 5.15 5.27
C LEU A 31 12.25 5.63 4.28
N ARG A 32 13.06 4.69 3.79
CA ARG A 32 14.19 4.97 2.91
C ARG A 32 13.81 5.09 1.44
N MET A 33 12.58 4.76 1.04
CA MET A 33 12.15 4.72 -0.35
C MET A 33 11.73 6.08 -0.93
N ASP A 34 11.73 7.13 -0.11
CA ASP A 34 11.53 8.50 -0.57
C ASP A 34 12.56 8.91 -1.63
N SER A 35 12.05 9.49 -2.72
CA SER A 35 12.84 10.09 -3.79
C SER A 35 12.41 11.55 -4.01
N PRO A 36 13.14 12.34 -4.82
CA PRO A 36 12.72 13.71 -5.13
C PRO A 36 11.36 13.81 -5.84
N ALA A 37 11.01 12.79 -6.65
CA ALA A 37 9.78 12.77 -7.46
C ALA A 37 8.62 12.04 -6.78
N ASN A 38 8.95 11.03 -5.98
CA ASN A 38 8.04 10.03 -5.46
C ASN A 38 8.30 9.86 -3.95
N LEU A 39 7.38 10.37 -3.14
CA LEU A 39 7.41 10.22 -1.68
C LEU A 39 6.54 9.03 -1.25
N MET A 40 6.93 8.34 -0.19
CA MET A 40 6.22 7.21 0.40
C MET A 40 5.06 7.69 1.27
N MET A 41 4.28 8.63 0.75
CA MET A 41 3.14 9.25 1.40
C MET A 41 1.84 8.58 0.96
N ILE A 42 1.01 8.17 1.91
CA ILE A 42 -0.41 7.92 1.66
C ILE A 42 -1.11 9.27 1.74
N VAL A 43 -1.82 9.64 0.68
CA VAL A 43 -2.57 10.90 0.62
C VAL A 43 -4.06 10.57 0.55
N GLY A 44 -4.85 11.08 1.48
CA GLY A 44 -6.30 10.89 1.56
C GLY A 44 -7.06 12.21 1.49
N VAL A 45 -8.31 12.16 1.02
CA VAL A 45 -9.24 13.30 0.98
C VAL A 45 -10.59 12.83 1.48
N TRP A 46 -11.12 13.55 2.45
CA TRP A 46 -12.49 13.41 2.94
C TRP A 46 -13.29 14.66 2.60
N VAL A 47 -14.51 14.49 2.10
CA VAL A 47 -15.47 15.57 1.90
C VAL A 47 -16.58 15.42 2.94
N LEU A 48 -16.82 16.47 3.73
CA LEU A 48 -17.66 16.46 4.92
C LEU A 48 -18.81 17.47 4.78
N ARG A 49 -20.02 17.07 5.16
CA ARG A 49 -21.20 17.96 5.23
C ARG A 49 -22.06 17.69 6.48
N PRO A 50 -22.41 18.71 7.29
CA PRO A 50 -21.96 20.11 7.25
C PRO A 50 -20.44 20.25 7.44
N GLY A 51 -19.93 21.49 7.44
CA GLY A 51 -18.50 21.75 7.64
C GLY A 51 -18.05 21.45 9.07
N VAL A 52 -16.79 21.01 9.20
CA VAL A 52 -16.07 20.81 10.46
C VAL A 52 -15.07 21.95 10.66
N THR A 53 -14.89 22.42 11.90
CA THR A 53 -13.90 23.43 12.26
C THR A 53 -12.56 22.82 12.64
N ARG A 54 -11.50 23.62 12.58
CA ARG A 54 -10.17 23.21 13.04
C ARG A 54 -10.18 22.71 14.48
N GLU A 55 -10.86 23.41 15.39
CA GLU A 55 -10.88 23.08 16.82
C GLU A 55 -11.51 21.70 17.06
N ALA A 56 -12.61 21.40 16.35
CA ALA A 56 -13.26 20.09 16.42
C ALA A 56 -12.36 18.96 15.89
N LEU A 57 -11.65 19.20 14.78
CA LEU A 57 -10.65 18.27 14.25
C LEU A 57 -9.51 18.03 15.24
N GLU A 58 -8.92 19.08 15.80
CA GLU A 58 -7.85 18.95 16.79
C GLU A 58 -8.31 18.15 18.02
N GLN A 59 -9.51 18.43 18.54
CA GLN A 59 -10.07 17.69 19.65
C GLN A 59 -10.21 16.20 19.30
N ARG A 60 -10.75 15.89 18.13
CA ARG A 60 -10.90 14.51 17.66
C ARG A 60 -9.56 13.80 17.53
N VAL A 61 -8.54 14.48 17.02
CA VAL A 61 -7.18 13.95 16.88
C VAL A 61 -6.57 13.65 18.25
N ARG A 62 -6.72 14.56 19.24
CA ARG A 62 -6.24 14.32 20.62
C ARG A 62 -6.87 13.08 21.24
N GLU A 63 -8.17 12.91 21.05
CA GLU A 63 -8.93 11.81 21.66
C GLU A 63 -8.72 10.46 20.97
N ARG A 64 -8.51 10.45 19.64
CA ARG A 64 -8.61 9.22 18.83
C ARG A 64 -7.36 8.84 18.06
N LEU A 65 -6.52 9.80 17.67
CA LEU A 65 -5.27 9.54 16.97
C LEU A 65 -4.08 9.46 17.92
N LEU A 66 -3.91 10.44 18.80
CA LEU A 66 -2.76 10.50 19.70
C LEU A 66 -2.65 9.34 20.73
N PRO A 67 -3.74 8.61 21.08
CA PRO A 67 -3.59 7.37 21.84
C PRO A 67 -2.70 6.32 21.13
N TYR A 68 -2.66 6.32 19.80
CA TYR A 68 -1.65 5.58 19.06
C TYR A 68 -0.29 6.27 19.22
N ARG A 69 0.55 5.75 20.12
CA ARG A 69 1.89 6.30 20.40
C ARG A 69 2.71 6.60 19.14
N ARG A 70 2.56 5.80 18.09
CA ARG A 70 3.25 5.98 16.80
C ARG A 70 3.03 7.36 16.16
N PHE A 71 1.89 8.00 16.38
CA PHE A 71 1.60 9.35 15.87
C PHE A 71 2.23 10.48 16.70
N ARG A 72 2.94 10.13 17.78
CA ARG A 72 3.77 11.03 18.60
C ARG A 72 5.25 10.67 18.51
N GLN A 73 5.64 9.87 17.52
CA GLN A 73 7.00 9.36 17.37
C GLN A 73 7.65 9.81 16.06
N ILE A 74 8.91 10.17 16.17
CA ILE A 74 9.83 10.48 15.08
C ILE A 74 10.44 9.16 14.57
N ALA A 75 10.58 9.04 13.26
CA ALA A 75 11.34 7.96 12.64
C ALA A 75 12.80 8.41 12.43
N ARG A 76 13.73 7.89 13.23
CA ARG A 76 15.14 8.27 13.16
C ARG A 76 15.98 7.15 12.55
N GLU A 77 16.73 7.47 11.50
CA GLU A 77 17.65 6.53 10.87
C GLU A 77 18.98 6.43 11.64
N ASP A 78 19.55 5.23 11.66
CA ASP A 78 20.86 4.92 12.25
C ASP A 78 21.57 3.80 11.48
N ALA A 79 22.77 3.42 11.94
CA ALA A 79 23.60 2.40 11.31
C ALA A 79 22.93 1.02 11.22
N ALA A 80 21.95 0.72 12.08
CA ALA A 80 21.26 -0.57 12.13
C ALA A 80 19.89 -0.56 11.41
N GLY A 81 19.48 0.57 10.82
CA GLY A 81 18.18 0.74 10.18
C GLY A 81 17.52 2.05 10.60
N ALA A 82 16.38 1.95 11.29
CA ALA A 82 15.71 3.07 11.92
C ALA A 82 15.03 2.67 13.24
N ALA A 83 14.73 3.67 14.07
CA ALA A 83 14.03 3.53 15.35
C ALA A 83 12.93 4.59 15.51
N TRP A 84 11.89 4.24 16.25
CA TRP A 84 10.83 5.13 16.68
C TRP A 84 11.16 5.74 18.03
N ILE A 85 11.19 7.07 18.08
CA ILE A 85 11.55 7.86 19.26
C ILE A 85 10.39 8.80 19.56
N ASP A 86 9.96 8.93 20.82
CA ASP A 86 8.91 9.91 21.16
C ASP A 86 9.42 11.32 20.84
N ASP A 87 8.58 12.14 20.20
CA ASP A 87 8.90 13.53 19.90
C ASP A 87 8.86 14.35 21.20
N PRO A 88 10.01 14.87 21.69
CA PRO A 88 10.04 15.67 22.91
C PRO A 88 9.31 17.00 22.76
N ASP A 89 9.22 17.53 21.53
CA ASP A 89 8.65 18.84 21.21
C ASP A 89 7.37 18.69 20.39
N PHE A 90 6.61 17.60 20.64
CA PHE A 90 5.37 17.31 19.92
C PHE A 90 4.37 18.47 20.02
N ASP A 91 4.04 19.07 18.88
CA ASP A 91 3.05 20.13 18.76
C ASP A 91 1.97 19.75 17.74
N LEU A 92 0.72 19.61 18.21
CA LEU A 92 -0.41 19.26 17.35
C LEU A 92 -0.67 20.31 16.26
N ALA A 93 -0.39 21.59 16.52
CA ALA A 93 -0.62 22.66 15.55
C ALA A 93 0.29 22.56 14.31
N ARG A 94 1.41 21.83 14.42
CA ARG A 94 2.28 21.48 13.29
C ARG A 94 1.62 20.46 12.36
N HIS A 95 0.85 19.55 12.93
CA HIS A 95 0.23 18.43 12.22
C HIS A 95 -1.18 18.75 11.75
N VAL A 96 -1.92 19.63 12.43
CA VAL A 96 -3.29 20.02 12.05
C VAL A 96 -3.29 21.48 11.62
N THR A 97 -3.47 21.71 10.32
CA THR A 97 -3.41 23.05 9.71
C THR A 97 -4.67 23.35 8.93
N THR A 98 -4.92 24.62 8.62
CA THR A 98 -6.01 25.04 7.75
C THR A 98 -5.50 25.64 6.44
N HIS A 99 -6.27 25.48 5.36
CA HIS A 99 -5.97 26.07 4.07
C HIS A 99 -7.22 26.65 3.42
N ARG A 100 -7.09 27.83 2.81
CA ARG A 100 -8.16 28.46 2.03
C ARG A 100 -7.91 28.21 0.55
N LEU A 101 -8.79 27.43 -0.09
CA LEU A 101 -8.69 27.16 -1.52
C LEU A 101 -8.79 28.45 -2.34
N ARG A 102 -7.76 28.68 -3.17
CA ARG A 102 -7.75 29.78 -4.14
C ARG A 102 -8.28 29.26 -5.47
N ARG A 103 -9.51 29.63 -5.81
CA ARG A 103 -10.11 29.31 -7.11
C ARG A 103 -9.55 30.24 -8.19
N ARG A 104 -9.11 29.68 -9.32
CA ARG A 104 -8.77 30.45 -10.53
C ARG A 104 -10.03 30.66 -11.36
N ARG A 105 -10.12 31.79 -12.08
CA ARG A 105 -11.25 32.06 -12.97
C ARG A 105 -11.39 30.93 -14.00
N GLY A 106 -12.60 30.37 -14.13
CA GLY A 106 -12.89 29.25 -15.03
C GLY A 106 -12.58 27.86 -14.48
N ARG A 107 -11.98 27.73 -13.29
CA ARG A 107 -11.74 26.44 -12.62
C ARG A 107 -12.76 26.17 -11.52
N GLY A 108 -13.27 24.95 -11.49
CA GLY A 108 -14.20 24.49 -10.46
C GLY A 108 -13.53 24.33 -9.10
N GLU A 109 -14.32 24.23 -8.03
CA GLU A 109 -13.79 23.97 -6.70
C GLU A 109 -13.11 22.60 -6.59
N ARG A 110 -13.68 21.57 -7.24
CA ARG A 110 -13.08 20.23 -7.30
C ARG A 110 -11.67 20.27 -7.91
N GLU A 111 -11.49 21.04 -8.98
CA GLU A 111 -10.20 21.20 -9.65
C GLU A 111 -9.18 21.92 -8.75
N ALA A 112 -9.61 22.94 -8.00
CA ALA A 112 -8.74 23.60 -7.02
C ALA A 112 -8.33 22.64 -5.88
N LEU A 113 -9.23 21.76 -5.44
CA LEU A 113 -8.92 20.72 -4.46
C LEU A 113 -7.94 19.69 -5.02
N GLN A 114 -8.17 19.20 -6.25
CA GLN A 114 -7.27 18.31 -6.98
C GLN A 114 -5.85 18.90 -7.11
N ASP A 115 -5.74 20.18 -7.49
CA ASP A 115 -4.48 20.91 -7.58
C ASP A 115 -3.76 20.96 -6.22
N ARG A 116 -4.51 21.18 -5.13
CA ARG A 116 -3.93 21.21 -3.77
C ARG A 116 -3.42 19.84 -3.34
N VAL A 117 -4.19 18.77 -3.60
CA VAL A 117 -3.78 17.38 -3.30
C VAL A 117 -2.50 17.03 -4.07
N GLY A 118 -2.42 17.40 -5.36
CA GLY A 118 -1.22 17.18 -6.19
C GLY A 118 0.03 17.90 -5.65
N GLN A 119 -0.11 19.14 -5.19
CA GLN A 119 1.00 19.87 -4.54
C GLN A 119 1.47 19.18 -3.25
N LEU A 120 0.51 18.78 -2.43
CA LEU A 120 0.74 18.16 -1.13
C LEU A 120 1.36 16.76 -1.23
N ALA A 121 1.09 16.02 -2.31
CA ALA A 121 1.61 14.68 -2.54
C ALA A 121 3.14 14.62 -2.74
N VAL A 122 3.76 15.71 -3.20
CA VAL A 122 5.22 15.83 -3.41
C VAL A 122 5.91 16.73 -2.38
N GLN A 123 5.14 17.30 -1.46
CA GLN A 123 5.71 18.06 -0.36
C GLN A 123 6.23 17.08 0.71
N ARG A 124 7.51 17.18 1.07
CA ARG A 124 8.08 16.39 2.16
C ARG A 124 7.50 16.82 3.51
N LEU A 125 7.36 15.86 4.42
CA LEU A 125 7.14 16.15 5.83
C LEU A 125 8.48 16.44 6.50
N ASP A 126 8.45 17.19 7.60
CA ASP A 126 9.64 17.46 8.39
C ASP A 126 10.08 16.18 9.12
N PRO A 127 11.27 15.62 8.82
CA PRO A 127 11.73 14.38 9.43
C PRO A 127 12.10 14.52 10.92
N LEU A 128 12.15 15.76 11.45
CA LEU A 128 12.36 16.00 12.88
C LEU A 128 11.09 15.78 13.71
N HIS A 129 9.95 15.54 13.07
CA HIS A 129 8.65 15.37 13.73
C HIS A 129 7.92 14.13 13.21
N PRO A 130 6.84 13.67 13.89
CA PRO A 130 6.04 12.55 13.41
C PRO A 130 5.55 12.73 11.98
N LEU A 131 5.72 11.70 11.15
CA LEU A 131 5.51 11.79 9.70
C LEU A 131 4.04 11.67 9.29
N TRP A 132 3.19 12.58 9.79
CA TRP A 132 1.80 12.74 9.36
C TRP A 132 1.36 14.22 9.40
N HIS A 133 0.35 14.56 8.61
CA HIS A 133 -0.20 15.91 8.51
C HIS A 133 -1.65 15.87 8.03
N PHE A 134 -2.52 16.65 8.68
CA PHE A 134 -3.90 16.90 8.32
C PHE A 134 -4.06 18.38 7.94
N GLU A 135 -4.58 18.62 6.74
CA GLU A 135 -4.93 19.95 6.25
C GLU A 135 -6.44 20.06 6.05
N LEU A 136 -7.07 20.94 6.82
CA LEU A 136 -8.49 21.20 6.77
C LEU A 136 -8.79 22.42 5.88
N ILE A 137 -9.66 22.23 4.91
CA ILE A 137 -10.27 23.28 4.12
C ILE A 137 -11.70 23.45 4.62
N GLU A 138 -11.93 24.43 5.49
CA GLU A 138 -13.21 24.62 6.20
C GLU A 138 -14.38 25.04 5.29
N HIS A 139 -14.06 25.51 4.09
CA HIS A 139 -15.05 25.97 3.11
C HIS A 139 -14.77 25.33 1.76
N CYS A 140 -15.26 24.09 1.59
CA CYS A 140 -15.15 23.32 0.37
C CYS A 140 -16.44 22.54 0.12
N ALA A 141 -17.00 22.65 -1.08
CA ALA A 141 -18.16 21.92 -1.57
C ALA A 141 -19.40 22.06 -0.66
N GLY A 142 -19.64 23.24 -0.08
CA GLY A 142 -20.75 23.46 0.86
C GLY A 142 -20.55 22.85 2.25
N GLY A 143 -19.36 22.35 2.57
CA GLY A 143 -18.94 21.89 3.88
C GLY A 143 -17.43 22.04 4.04
N SER A 144 -16.73 20.98 4.46
CA SER A 144 -15.26 20.98 4.61
C SER A 144 -14.62 19.87 3.77
N ALA A 145 -13.36 20.05 3.40
CA ALA A 145 -12.50 18.97 2.90
C ALA A 145 -11.32 18.76 3.84
N LEU A 146 -11.05 17.52 4.23
CA LEU A 146 -9.89 17.15 5.04
C LEU A 146 -8.92 16.37 4.17
N ILE A 147 -7.71 16.91 3.98
CA ILE A 147 -6.61 16.22 3.30
C ILE A 147 -5.72 15.59 4.36
N ALA A 148 -5.55 14.28 4.30
CA ALA A 148 -4.67 13.52 5.18
C ALA A 148 -3.40 13.09 4.45
N ARG A 149 -2.24 13.23 5.10
CA ARG A 149 -0.94 12.78 4.62
C ARG A 149 -0.29 11.95 5.71
N ILE A 150 -0.02 10.69 5.44
CA ILE A 150 0.58 9.78 6.42
C ILE A 150 1.67 8.98 5.73
N HIS A 151 2.89 9.07 6.25
CA HIS A 151 4.02 8.36 5.68
C HIS A 151 3.86 6.84 5.88
N HIS A 152 4.09 6.06 4.83
CA HIS A 152 3.77 4.63 4.78
C HIS A 152 4.61 3.79 5.76
N CYS A 153 5.71 4.33 6.29
CA CYS A 153 6.47 3.68 7.36
C CYS A 153 5.67 3.53 8.67
N ILE A 154 4.64 4.36 8.91
CA ILE A 154 3.81 4.33 10.13
C ILE A 154 2.92 3.09 10.16
N ALA A 155 2.26 2.79 9.04
CA ALA A 155 1.25 1.73 8.95
C ALA A 155 1.00 1.30 7.50
N ASP A 156 0.66 0.01 7.31
CA ASP A 156 0.07 -0.45 6.06
C ASP A 156 -1.38 0.03 5.88
N GLY A 157 -1.94 -0.17 4.68
CA GLY A 157 -3.28 0.27 4.33
C GLY A 157 -4.39 -0.27 5.26
N ILE A 158 -4.31 -1.51 5.75
CA ILE A 158 -5.33 -2.07 6.65
C ILE A 158 -5.22 -1.48 8.04
N ALA A 159 -4.00 -1.43 8.60
CA ALA A 159 -3.76 -0.78 9.88
C ALA A 159 -4.21 0.69 9.85
N LEU A 160 -3.97 1.38 8.73
CA LEU A 160 -4.39 2.76 8.55
C LEU A 160 -5.90 2.90 8.43
N ILE A 161 -6.61 2.00 7.73
CA ILE A 161 -8.08 1.97 7.73
C ILE A 161 -8.59 1.84 9.17
N GLY A 162 -8.00 0.97 9.98
CA GLY A 162 -8.36 0.84 11.40
C GLY A 162 -8.19 2.14 12.18
N VAL A 163 -7.10 2.88 11.94
CA VAL A 163 -6.87 4.21 12.53
C VAL A 163 -7.89 5.23 12.01
N MET A 164 -8.15 5.28 10.71
CA MET A 164 -9.13 6.22 10.15
C MET A 164 -10.55 5.92 10.66
N MET A 165 -10.89 4.65 10.89
CA MET A 165 -12.14 4.24 11.52
C MET A 165 -12.21 4.55 13.02
N SER A 166 -11.08 4.79 13.71
CA SER A 166 -11.11 5.26 15.09
C SER A 166 -11.47 6.75 15.19
N LEU A 167 -11.20 7.51 14.12
CA LEU A 167 -11.47 8.95 14.05
C LEU A 167 -12.96 9.26 13.85
N VAL A 168 -13.72 8.39 13.17
CA VAL A 168 -15.15 8.60 12.93
C VAL A 168 -15.98 8.51 14.22
N ASP A 169 -17.18 9.06 14.21
CA ASP A 169 -18.11 9.03 15.33
C ASP A 169 -18.56 7.60 15.62
N GLY A 170 -18.54 7.22 16.89
CA GLY A 170 -18.72 5.83 17.32
C GLY A 170 -17.46 4.96 17.17
N GLY A 171 -16.40 5.45 16.52
CA GLY A 171 -15.09 4.81 16.48
C GLY A 171 -14.51 4.61 17.88
N GLN A 172 -13.72 3.55 18.07
CA GLN A 172 -13.06 3.26 19.35
C GLN A 172 -11.55 3.50 19.25
N ALA A 173 -11.00 4.15 20.28
CA ALA A 173 -9.56 4.27 20.42
C ALA A 173 -8.95 2.88 20.70
N PRO A 174 -7.67 2.65 20.39
CA PRO A 174 -7.02 1.37 20.66
C PRO A 174 -7.01 1.11 22.17
N ALA A 175 -7.28 -0.14 22.57
CA ALA A 175 -7.23 -0.51 23.98
C ALA A 175 -5.80 -0.28 24.54
N PRO A 176 -5.66 0.32 25.75
CA PRO A 176 -4.36 0.48 26.38
C PRO A 176 -3.67 -0.86 26.56
N ARG A 177 -2.46 -1.03 26.02
CA ARG A 177 -1.69 -2.26 26.17
C ARG A 177 -1.25 -2.43 27.64
N ALA A 178 -1.62 -3.55 28.26
CA ALA A 178 -0.87 -4.07 29.40
C ALA A 178 0.55 -4.45 28.94
N ARG A 179 1.57 -3.98 29.65
CA ARG A 179 2.99 -4.14 29.31
C ARG A 179 3.41 -5.60 29.49
N ARG A 180 3.14 -6.47 28.52
CA ARG A 180 3.73 -7.82 28.51
C ARG A 180 5.21 -7.66 28.17
N ALA A 181 6.07 -7.83 29.18
CA ALA A 181 7.52 -7.80 29.03
C ALA A 181 7.95 -8.87 28.00
N ARG A 182 8.24 -8.43 26.79
CA ARG A 182 8.82 -9.28 25.76
C ARG A 182 10.32 -9.38 26.08
N ARG A 183 10.83 -10.59 26.32
CA ARG A 183 12.26 -10.83 26.57
C ARG A 183 13.04 -10.32 25.37
N ALA A 184 13.91 -9.35 25.60
CA ALA A 184 14.86 -8.86 24.61
C ALA A 184 15.99 -9.89 24.48
N ASN A 185 15.81 -10.92 23.65
CA ASN A 185 16.89 -11.78 23.14
C ASN A 185 16.40 -12.77 22.07
N GLU A 186 15.73 -12.28 21.02
CA GLU A 186 15.47 -13.09 19.82
C GLU A 186 16.31 -12.46 18.69
N GLY A 187 17.42 -13.12 18.36
CA GLY A 187 18.40 -12.67 17.38
C GLY A 187 17.83 -12.68 15.95
N ALA A 188 18.50 -11.97 15.05
CA ALA A 188 18.15 -11.89 13.63
C ALA A 188 18.01 -13.27 12.95
N GLU A 189 18.66 -14.30 13.50
CA GLU A 189 18.65 -15.68 13.00
C GLU A 189 17.30 -16.40 13.25
N ASP A 190 16.68 -16.23 14.43
CA ASP A 190 15.38 -16.87 14.75
C ASP A 190 14.22 -16.27 13.93
N TRP A 191 14.30 -14.98 13.61
CA TRP A 191 13.28 -14.30 12.81
C TRP A 191 13.36 -14.60 11.31
N LEU A 192 14.57 -14.73 10.76
CA LEU A 192 14.79 -15.19 9.38
C LEU A 192 14.23 -16.61 9.20
N ALA A 193 14.46 -17.48 10.19
CA ALA A 193 13.88 -18.82 10.21
C ALA A 193 12.35 -18.82 10.27
N ASP A 194 11.76 -18.02 11.17
CA ASP A 194 10.30 -18.02 11.35
C ASP A 194 9.52 -17.33 10.23
N THR A 195 10.11 -16.39 9.51
CA THR A 195 9.40 -15.55 8.51
C THR A 195 9.68 -15.96 7.07
N LEU A 196 10.88 -16.47 6.78
CA LEU A 196 11.26 -16.92 5.43
C LEU A 196 11.27 -18.44 5.32
N ILE A 197 11.82 -19.16 6.31
CA ILE A 197 11.99 -20.61 6.24
C ILE A 197 10.70 -21.35 6.57
N ARG A 198 9.96 -20.99 7.63
CA ARG A 198 8.71 -21.70 8.01
C ARG A 198 7.62 -21.72 6.93
N PRO A 199 7.27 -20.61 6.26
CA PRO A 199 6.23 -20.65 5.22
C PRO A 199 6.65 -21.47 4.00
N LEU A 200 7.94 -21.43 3.63
CA LEU A 200 8.51 -22.26 2.56
C LEU A 200 8.62 -23.73 2.99
N GLY A 201 8.96 -23.99 4.25
CA GLY A 201 9.09 -25.30 4.89
C GLY A 201 7.76 -26.04 5.02
N ASP A 202 6.68 -25.33 5.35
CA ASP A 202 5.33 -25.87 5.38
C ASP A 202 4.83 -26.20 3.96
N LEU A 203 5.28 -25.45 2.94
CA LEU A 203 5.00 -25.72 1.54
C LEU A 203 5.82 -26.88 0.98
N THR A 204 7.11 -27.03 1.33
CA THR A 204 7.90 -28.23 0.99
C THR A 204 7.40 -29.46 1.74
N ALA A 205 7.00 -29.34 3.01
CA ALA A 205 6.39 -30.43 3.76
C ALA A 205 5.05 -30.87 3.15
N ARG A 206 4.21 -29.92 2.70
CA ARG A 206 2.96 -30.23 1.97
C ARG A 206 3.23 -30.77 0.57
N ALA A 207 4.24 -30.27 -0.14
CA ALA A 207 4.65 -30.81 -1.45
C ALA A 207 5.22 -32.22 -1.33
N LEU A 208 5.99 -32.52 -0.28
CA LEU A 208 6.47 -33.87 0.06
C LEU A 208 5.32 -34.80 0.48
N GLN A 209 4.31 -34.31 1.19
CA GLN A 209 3.09 -35.08 1.50
C GLN A 209 2.22 -35.37 0.28
N VAL A 210 2.21 -34.47 -0.72
CA VAL A 210 1.47 -34.65 -1.98
C VAL A 210 2.28 -35.47 -3.00
N ALA A 211 3.61 -35.48 -2.92
CA ALA A 211 4.50 -36.14 -3.88
C ALA A 211 5.08 -37.51 -3.45
N GLY A 212 4.84 -38.00 -2.22
CA GLY A 212 5.45 -39.27 -1.82
C GLY A 212 4.92 -39.90 -0.55
N GLY A 213 3.93 -40.79 -0.70
CA GLY A 213 3.85 -41.95 0.17
C GLY A 213 5.04 -42.87 -0.11
N GLY A 214 6.07 -42.84 0.72
CA GLY A 214 7.18 -43.79 0.60
C GLY A 214 8.52 -43.27 1.13
N ALA A 215 9.00 -43.95 2.18
CA ALA A 215 10.39 -44.01 2.65
C ALA A 215 11.05 -42.73 3.22
N ALA A 216 11.10 -42.65 4.56
CA ALA A 216 12.34 -42.54 5.34
C ALA A 216 12.05 -42.48 6.84
N LYS A 217 11.48 -43.57 7.37
CA LYS A 217 11.49 -43.87 8.81
C LYS A 217 12.76 -44.68 9.09
N SER A 218 13.90 -44.03 9.08
CA SER A 218 15.17 -44.69 9.42
C SER A 218 16.19 -43.66 9.87
N LEU A 219 16.04 -43.23 11.12
CA LEU A 219 17.15 -42.66 11.89
C LEU A 219 16.76 -42.70 13.36
N SER A 220 17.30 -43.68 14.06
CA SER A 220 17.73 -43.46 15.43
C SER A 220 18.73 -44.53 15.81
N LEU A 221 19.88 -44.07 16.32
CA LEU A 221 20.87 -44.77 17.17
C LEU A 221 22.19 -45.11 16.46
N MET A 222 23.21 -44.25 16.62
CA MET A 222 24.28 -44.48 17.61
C MET A 222 25.18 -43.23 17.83
N ALA A 223 25.29 -42.84 19.12
CA ALA A 223 26.40 -42.21 19.87
C ALA A 223 26.96 -40.78 19.57
N ALA A 224 26.55 -39.82 20.42
CA ALA A 224 27.32 -38.75 21.12
C ALA A 224 28.25 -37.75 20.36
N PRO A 225 28.79 -36.73 21.07
CA PRO A 225 28.46 -35.31 20.98
C PRO A 225 29.06 -34.60 19.74
N GLN A 226 28.26 -34.42 18.70
CA GLN A 226 28.57 -33.50 17.58
C GLN A 226 27.48 -32.44 17.36
N GLN A 227 26.63 -32.19 18.35
CA GLN A 227 25.46 -31.33 18.25
C GLN A 227 25.79 -29.85 17.95
N THR A 228 27.06 -29.43 18.04
CA THR A 228 27.50 -28.09 17.63
C THR A 228 27.92 -28.00 16.16
N LEU A 229 28.50 -29.06 15.59
CA LEU A 229 28.93 -29.09 14.19
C LEU A 229 27.79 -29.45 13.24
N ALA A 230 26.95 -30.43 13.59
CA ALA A 230 25.76 -30.76 12.80
C ALA A 230 24.78 -29.59 12.74
N GLY A 231 24.55 -28.91 13.87
CA GLY A 231 23.73 -27.69 13.92
C GLY A 231 24.34 -26.54 13.12
N ALA A 232 25.66 -26.36 13.15
CA ALA A 232 26.34 -25.34 12.35
C ALA A 232 26.34 -25.65 10.84
N VAL A 233 26.44 -26.92 10.46
CA VAL A 233 26.35 -27.36 9.05
C VAL A 233 24.92 -27.23 8.55
N ASP A 234 23.91 -27.62 9.34
CA ASP A 234 22.50 -27.44 8.98
C ASP A 234 22.12 -25.96 8.88
N GLN A 235 22.65 -25.11 9.77
CA GLN A 235 22.50 -23.66 9.68
C GLN A 235 23.22 -23.08 8.46
N ALA A 236 24.44 -23.56 8.14
CA ALA A 236 25.20 -23.10 6.97
C ALA A 236 24.56 -23.53 5.65
N VAL A 237 24.06 -24.77 5.57
CA VAL A 237 23.32 -25.31 4.42
C VAL A 237 21.99 -24.58 4.26
N GLY A 238 21.28 -24.31 5.37
CA GLY A 238 20.08 -23.47 5.38
C GLY A 238 20.36 -22.05 4.87
N ALA A 239 21.43 -21.41 5.35
CA ALA A 239 21.85 -20.09 4.89
C ALA A 239 22.27 -20.07 3.41
N ALA A 240 22.97 -21.11 2.94
CA ALA A 240 23.36 -21.26 1.54
C ALA A 240 22.15 -21.45 0.62
N HIS A 241 21.17 -22.27 1.02
CA HIS A 241 19.92 -22.43 0.27
C HIS A 241 19.11 -21.14 0.20
N ILE A 242 19.01 -20.39 1.31
CA ILE A 242 18.35 -19.08 1.32
C ILE A 242 19.08 -18.10 0.41
N GLY A 243 20.42 -18.06 0.47
CA GLY A 243 21.24 -17.21 -0.39
C GLY A 243 21.07 -17.54 -1.88
N ALA A 244 21.06 -18.84 -2.23
CA ALA A 244 20.84 -19.30 -3.59
C ALA A 244 19.44 -18.98 -4.10
N GLN A 245 18.41 -19.16 -3.26
CA GLN A 245 17.03 -18.84 -3.61
C GLN A 245 16.86 -17.33 -3.82
N LEU A 246 17.39 -16.50 -2.93
CA LEU A 246 17.38 -15.04 -3.09
C LEU A 246 18.09 -14.59 -4.37
N ALA A 247 19.24 -15.19 -4.69
CA ALA A 247 19.94 -14.90 -5.93
C ALA A 247 19.10 -15.31 -7.17
N SER A 248 18.45 -16.46 -7.11
CA SER A 248 17.53 -16.94 -8.15
C SER A 248 16.32 -16.02 -8.32
N ASP A 249 15.69 -15.57 -7.24
CA ASP A 249 14.53 -14.67 -7.29
C ASP A 249 14.91 -13.29 -7.84
N VAL A 250 16.07 -12.75 -7.45
CA VAL A 250 16.63 -11.52 -8.00
C VAL A 250 16.94 -11.67 -9.49
N ALA A 251 17.51 -12.82 -9.90
CA ALA A 251 17.78 -13.12 -11.30
C ALA A 251 16.49 -13.25 -12.12
N ALA A 252 15.47 -13.93 -11.59
CA ALA A 252 14.17 -14.07 -12.22
C ALA A 252 13.50 -12.69 -12.40
N LEU A 253 13.59 -11.81 -11.40
CA LEU A 253 13.10 -10.44 -11.51
C LEU A 253 13.87 -9.61 -12.53
N ALA A 254 15.20 -9.76 -12.58
CA ALA A 254 16.04 -9.06 -13.55
C ALA A 254 15.71 -9.46 -14.99
N LEU A 255 15.51 -10.77 -15.21
CA LEU A 255 15.18 -11.37 -16.50
C LEU A 255 13.70 -11.25 -16.88
N MET A 256 12.83 -10.86 -15.94
CA MET A 256 11.42 -10.63 -16.21
C MET A 256 11.26 -9.57 -17.30
N PRO A 257 10.45 -9.80 -18.35
CA PRO A 257 10.22 -8.78 -19.36
C PRO A 257 9.59 -7.53 -18.74
N ASP A 258 10.03 -6.38 -19.22
CA ASP A 258 9.37 -5.11 -18.97
C ASP A 258 7.94 -5.16 -19.54
N ASP A 259 7.00 -4.47 -18.91
CA ASP A 259 5.70 -4.20 -19.53
C ASP A 259 5.82 -3.21 -20.70
N SER A 260 4.73 -3.04 -21.44
CA SER A 260 4.73 -2.26 -22.68
C SER A 260 5.26 -0.85 -22.47
N ALA A 261 6.10 -0.38 -23.39
CA ALA A 261 6.62 0.98 -23.37
C ALA A 261 5.51 1.95 -23.81
N THR A 262 4.81 2.53 -22.83
CA THR A 262 3.80 3.57 -23.03
C THR A 262 4.30 4.91 -22.49
N ARG A 263 3.62 6.02 -22.84
CA ARG A 263 3.93 7.35 -22.25
C ARG A 263 3.80 7.41 -20.73
N LEU A 264 3.06 6.46 -20.13
CA LEU A 264 2.85 6.39 -18.68
C LEU A 264 4.07 5.80 -17.94
N LYS A 265 5.07 5.31 -18.68
CA LYS A 265 6.28 4.69 -18.15
C LYS A 265 7.50 5.55 -18.45
N GLY A 266 8.26 5.90 -17.41
CA GLY A 266 9.46 6.72 -17.55
C GLY A 266 10.00 7.22 -16.22
N THR A 267 10.84 8.25 -16.25
CA THR A 267 11.36 8.90 -15.05
C THR A 267 10.37 9.98 -14.59
N PRO A 268 9.77 9.87 -13.40
CA PRO A 268 8.84 10.88 -12.90
C PRO A 268 9.57 12.18 -12.53
N GLY A 269 8.87 13.30 -12.69
CA GLY A 269 9.28 14.63 -12.26
C GLY A 269 8.73 15.00 -10.88
N ALA A 270 8.80 16.29 -10.54
CA ALA A 270 8.43 16.81 -9.22
C ALA A 270 6.99 17.34 -9.12
N VAL A 271 6.14 17.09 -10.12
CA VAL A 271 4.78 17.62 -10.18
C VAL A 271 3.79 16.49 -10.32
N LYS A 272 2.83 16.42 -9.39
CA LYS A 272 1.72 15.46 -9.45
C LYS A 272 0.43 16.13 -9.85
N ARG A 273 -0.38 15.41 -10.61
CA ARG A 273 -1.78 15.72 -10.93
C ARG A 273 -2.67 14.64 -10.34
N VAL A 274 -3.83 15.04 -9.85
CA VAL A 274 -4.77 14.14 -9.18
C VAL A 274 -6.15 14.36 -9.77
N ALA A 275 -6.88 13.28 -10.02
CA ALA A 275 -8.27 13.34 -10.44
C ALA A 275 -9.05 12.17 -9.84
N TRP A 276 -10.36 12.32 -9.65
CA TRP A 276 -11.25 11.24 -9.24
C TRP A 276 -12.69 11.51 -9.69
N CYS A 277 -13.47 10.45 -9.85
CA CYS A 277 -14.87 10.54 -10.26
C CYS A 277 -15.83 10.66 -9.07
N GLU A 278 -17.05 11.05 -9.39
CA GLU A 278 -18.20 10.87 -8.51
C GLU A 278 -18.48 9.36 -8.29
N PRO A 279 -19.13 8.98 -7.18
CA PRO A 279 -19.43 7.58 -6.89
C PRO A 279 -20.44 6.99 -7.87
N ILE A 280 -20.11 5.82 -8.42
CA ILE A 280 -20.99 4.99 -9.26
C ILE A 280 -21.71 3.98 -8.35
N PRO A 281 -23.00 3.66 -8.59
CA PRO A 281 -23.73 2.70 -7.77
C PRO A 281 -23.04 1.31 -7.71
N LEU A 282 -22.65 0.88 -6.51
CA LEU A 282 -21.97 -0.40 -6.31
C LEU A 282 -22.86 -1.59 -6.73
N ASP A 283 -24.18 -1.46 -6.59
CA ASP A 283 -25.10 -2.54 -6.96
C ASP A 283 -25.16 -2.75 -8.49
N ALA A 284 -24.95 -1.70 -9.29
CA ALA A 284 -24.81 -1.84 -10.73
C ALA A 284 -23.51 -2.59 -11.08
N VAL A 285 -22.39 -2.30 -10.38
CA VAL A 285 -21.13 -3.05 -10.54
C VAL A 285 -21.31 -4.53 -10.18
N LYS A 286 -22.02 -4.83 -9.08
CA LYS A 286 -22.34 -6.20 -8.68
C LYS A 286 -23.24 -6.91 -9.70
N ALA A 287 -24.19 -6.21 -10.30
CA ALA A 287 -25.08 -6.75 -11.32
C ALA A 287 -24.29 -7.19 -12.56
N ILE A 288 -23.38 -6.34 -13.04
CA ILE A 288 -22.44 -6.68 -14.13
C ILE A 288 -21.61 -7.90 -13.74
N GLY A 289 -21.04 -7.90 -12.53
CA GLY A 289 -20.25 -9.02 -12.03
C GLY A 289 -21.02 -10.34 -12.06
N ARG A 290 -22.26 -10.37 -11.57
CA ARG A 290 -23.11 -11.57 -11.63
C ARG A 290 -23.40 -12.02 -13.06
N ALA A 291 -23.70 -11.07 -13.95
CA ALA A 291 -24.07 -11.36 -15.32
C ALA A 291 -22.93 -11.98 -16.15
N PHE A 292 -21.69 -11.57 -15.89
CA PHE A 292 -20.49 -12.06 -16.59
C PHE A 292 -19.68 -13.11 -15.80
N ASP A 293 -20.19 -13.57 -14.65
CA ASP A 293 -19.48 -14.46 -13.73
C ASP A 293 -18.10 -13.87 -13.31
N ALA A 294 -18.06 -12.58 -13.03
CA ALA A 294 -16.88 -11.82 -12.66
C ALA A 294 -17.02 -11.21 -11.26
N SER A 295 -15.90 -11.03 -10.56
CA SER A 295 -15.92 -10.30 -9.28
C SER A 295 -16.04 -8.80 -9.49
N VAL A 296 -16.46 -8.07 -8.46
CA VAL A 296 -16.47 -6.59 -8.45
C VAL A 296 -15.10 -6.02 -8.83
N ASN A 297 -14.02 -6.63 -8.35
CA ASN A 297 -12.67 -6.22 -8.68
C ASN A 297 -12.37 -6.40 -10.18
N ASP A 298 -12.76 -7.52 -10.78
CA ASP A 298 -12.51 -7.79 -12.20
C ASP A 298 -13.22 -6.75 -13.10
N VAL A 299 -14.46 -6.40 -12.76
CA VAL A 299 -15.25 -5.37 -13.46
C VAL A 299 -14.57 -4.01 -13.37
N LEU A 300 -14.19 -3.58 -12.16
CA LEU A 300 -13.57 -2.27 -11.94
C LEU A 300 -12.20 -2.19 -12.64
N LEU A 301 -11.36 -3.21 -12.49
CA LEU A 301 -10.05 -3.28 -13.15
C LEU A 301 -10.16 -3.30 -14.68
N SER A 302 -11.16 -4.00 -15.24
CA SER A 302 -11.45 -3.96 -16.68
C SER A 302 -11.84 -2.56 -17.16
N CYS A 303 -12.64 -1.83 -16.37
CA CYS A 303 -12.99 -0.45 -16.67
C CYS A 303 -11.75 0.47 -16.61
N VAL A 304 -10.89 0.30 -15.60
CA VAL A 304 -9.62 1.03 -15.51
C VAL A 304 -8.72 0.77 -16.72
N ALA A 305 -8.54 -0.50 -17.10
CA ALA A 305 -7.75 -0.87 -18.27
C ALA A 305 -8.31 -0.23 -19.55
N GLY A 306 -9.64 -0.23 -19.71
CA GLY A 306 -10.32 0.42 -20.82
C GLY A 306 -10.09 1.94 -20.86
N ALA A 307 -10.22 2.59 -19.71
CA ALA A 307 -10.02 4.03 -19.56
C ALA A 307 -8.58 4.46 -19.85
N ILE A 308 -7.60 3.71 -19.34
CA ILE A 308 -6.17 3.95 -19.64
C ILE A 308 -5.90 3.74 -21.12
N GLY A 309 -6.39 2.65 -21.71
CA GLY A 309 -6.25 2.39 -23.14
C GLY A 309 -6.86 3.51 -24.00
N GLN A 310 -8.02 4.02 -23.62
CA GLN A 310 -8.67 5.14 -24.30
C GLN A 310 -7.85 6.42 -24.18
N TYR A 311 -7.32 6.72 -23.00
CA TYR A 311 -6.44 7.87 -22.77
C TYR A 311 -5.20 7.84 -23.69
N LEU A 312 -4.52 6.69 -23.73
CA LEU A 312 -3.32 6.48 -24.56
C LEU A 312 -3.64 6.69 -26.05
N ARG A 313 -4.69 6.05 -26.56
CA ARG A 313 -5.16 6.23 -27.95
C ARG A 313 -5.56 7.67 -28.24
N GLY A 314 -6.26 8.32 -27.31
CA GLY A 314 -6.67 9.72 -27.42
C GLY A 314 -5.50 10.70 -27.54
N HIS A 315 -4.30 10.28 -27.12
CA HIS A 315 -3.08 11.06 -27.30
C HIS A 315 -2.15 10.53 -28.40
N GLY A 316 -2.61 9.58 -29.22
CA GLY A 316 -1.89 9.07 -30.38
C GLY A 316 -0.97 7.87 -30.14
N ASP A 317 -1.03 7.22 -28.97
CA ASP A 317 -0.31 5.96 -28.78
C ASP A 317 -1.03 4.80 -29.49
N ASP A 318 -0.26 3.91 -30.11
CA ASP A 318 -0.77 2.60 -30.52
C ASP A 318 -0.83 1.68 -29.29
N THR A 319 -2.03 1.24 -28.93
CA THR A 319 -2.24 0.32 -27.80
C THR A 319 -2.38 -1.13 -28.24
N ALA A 320 -2.37 -1.44 -29.55
CA ALA A 320 -2.61 -2.79 -30.04
C ALA A 320 -1.61 -3.80 -29.44
N GLY A 321 -2.12 -4.88 -28.85
CA GLY A 321 -1.29 -5.90 -28.18
C GLY A 321 -0.55 -5.41 -26.92
N GLN A 322 -0.82 -4.20 -26.43
CA GLN A 322 -0.14 -3.67 -25.26
C GLN A 322 -0.85 -4.01 -23.96
N GLU A 323 -0.02 -4.26 -22.95
CA GLU A 323 -0.38 -4.47 -21.56
C GLU A 323 0.52 -3.63 -20.65
N ILE A 324 -0.06 -3.08 -19.57
CA ILE A 324 0.71 -2.40 -18.52
C ILE A 324 0.68 -3.24 -17.25
N ARG A 325 1.76 -3.20 -16.48
CA ARG A 325 1.84 -3.89 -15.19
C ARG A 325 1.44 -2.93 -14.07
N ALA A 326 0.42 -3.32 -13.33
CA ALA A 326 -0.04 -2.68 -12.12
C ALA A 326 0.33 -3.53 -10.90
N MET A 327 1.04 -2.93 -9.94
CA MET A 327 1.31 -3.58 -8.65
C MET A 327 0.10 -3.42 -7.74
N VAL A 328 -0.52 -4.54 -7.37
CA VAL A 328 -1.68 -4.59 -6.49
C VAL A 328 -1.25 -5.10 -5.11
N PRO A 329 -1.50 -4.36 -4.01
CA PRO A 329 -1.18 -4.84 -2.69
C PRO A 329 -2.16 -5.92 -2.26
N ILE A 330 -1.63 -6.97 -1.65
CA ILE A 330 -2.42 -7.97 -0.93
C ILE A 330 -2.00 -8.03 0.53
N ASN A 331 -2.98 -8.08 1.41
CA ASN A 331 -2.74 -8.20 2.84
C ASN A 331 -2.24 -9.62 3.18
N LEU A 332 -1.14 -9.70 3.93
CA LEU A 332 -0.58 -10.97 4.43
C LEU A 332 -0.90 -11.22 5.90
N ARG A 333 -1.65 -10.32 6.54
CA ARG A 333 -1.94 -10.36 7.98
C ARG A 333 -3.11 -11.30 8.33
N PRO A 334 -2.96 -12.19 9.33
CA PRO A 334 -4.08 -12.87 9.96
C PRO A 334 -5.05 -11.87 10.62
N LEU A 335 -6.36 -12.09 10.50
CA LEU A 335 -7.40 -11.15 10.96
C LEU A 335 -7.27 -10.72 12.44
N GLU A 336 -6.74 -11.58 13.30
CA GLU A 336 -6.53 -11.36 14.74
C GLU A 336 -5.48 -10.27 15.09
N ASP A 337 -4.62 -9.90 14.13
CA ASP A 337 -3.51 -8.96 14.33
C ASP A 337 -3.76 -7.57 13.71
N ALA A 338 -4.97 -7.31 13.19
CA ALA A 338 -5.33 -6.10 12.44
C ALA A 338 -5.12 -4.77 13.20
N TRP A 339 -5.09 -4.82 14.53
CA TRP A 339 -4.92 -3.67 15.42
C TRP A 339 -3.45 -3.22 15.60
N LYS A 340 -2.46 -4.01 15.16
CA LYS A 340 -1.03 -3.67 15.28
C LYS A 340 -0.55 -2.83 14.09
N LEU A 341 -0.05 -1.63 14.34
CA LEU A 341 0.63 -0.77 13.34
C LEU A 341 1.93 -1.40 12.79
N GLY A 342 2.46 -0.84 11.70
CA GLY A 342 3.57 -1.36 10.90
C GLY A 342 3.12 -2.15 9.67
N ASN A 343 4.03 -2.39 8.72
CA ASN A 343 3.72 -2.96 7.41
C ASN A 343 3.75 -4.50 7.34
N ARG A 344 2.66 -5.13 6.89
CA ARG A 344 2.58 -6.59 6.61
C ARG A 344 1.74 -6.92 5.36
N PHE A 345 2.24 -6.56 4.17
CA PHE A 345 1.57 -6.83 2.90
C PHE A 345 2.58 -7.21 1.80
N GLY A 346 2.10 -7.94 0.80
CA GLY A 346 2.85 -8.25 -0.43
C GLY A 346 2.30 -7.47 -1.62
N LEU A 347 3.05 -7.38 -2.71
CA LEU A 347 2.56 -6.84 -3.98
C LEU A 347 2.49 -7.96 -5.02
N VAL A 348 1.42 -7.96 -5.81
CA VAL A 348 1.26 -8.82 -6.98
C VAL A 348 1.27 -8.01 -8.27
N PRO A 349 2.10 -8.37 -9.27
CA PRO A 349 2.05 -7.77 -10.60
C PRO A 349 0.84 -8.29 -11.39
N LEU A 350 -0.14 -7.42 -11.63
CA LEU A 350 -1.25 -7.69 -12.54
C LEU A 350 -0.97 -7.02 -13.89
N LEU A 351 -1.05 -7.78 -14.99
CA LEU A 351 -1.05 -7.21 -16.34
C LEU A 351 -2.46 -6.75 -16.70
N LEU A 352 -2.58 -5.49 -17.11
CA LEU A 352 -3.82 -4.85 -17.54
C LEU A 352 -3.81 -4.72 -19.07
N PRO A 353 -4.77 -5.34 -19.78
CA PRO A 353 -4.81 -5.37 -21.23
C PRO A 353 -5.40 -4.07 -21.81
N ILE A 354 -4.59 -3.01 -21.80
CA ILE A 354 -4.97 -1.66 -22.29
C ILE A 354 -5.26 -1.62 -23.80
N GLY A 355 -4.74 -2.60 -24.55
CA GLY A 355 -4.99 -2.75 -25.98
C GLY A 355 -6.34 -3.36 -26.35
N MET A 356 -7.01 -4.04 -25.42
CA MET A 356 -8.29 -4.69 -25.70
C MET A 356 -9.43 -3.68 -25.73
N THR A 357 -9.97 -3.43 -26.92
CA THR A 357 -11.07 -2.48 -27.13
C THR A 357 -12.43 -3.08 -26.76
N ASN A 358 -12.66 -4.36 -27.06
CA ASN A 358 -13.87 -5.07 -26.68
C ASN A 358 -13.97 -5.18 -25.14
N PRO A 359 -15.02 -4.61 -24.50
CA PRO A 359 -15.14 -4.57 -23.05
C PRO A 359 -15.32 -5.96 -22.41
N VAL A 360 -15.95 -6.90 -23.12
CA VAL A 360 -16.20 -8.27 -22.62
C VAL A 360 -14.91 -9.10 -22.66
N GLU A 361 -14.19 -9.06 -23.77
CA GLU A 361 -12.88 -9.72 -23.88
C GLU A 361 -11.90 -9.18 -22.82
N ARG A 362 -11.87 -7.85 -22.65
CA ARG A 362 -11.06 -7.19 -21.62
C ARG A 362 -11.42 -7.65 -20.21
N LEU A 363 -12.72 -7.79 -19.90
CA LEU A 363 -13.18 -8.29 -18.60
C LEU A 363 -12.70 -9.71 -18.34
N TYR A 364 -12.85 -10.61 -19.30
CA TYR A 364 -12.40 -12.01 -19.13
C TYR A 364 -10.88 -12.13 -19.05
N ALA A 365 -10.13 -11.32 -19.80
CA ALA A 365 -8.67 -11.29 -19.71
C ALA A 365 -8.20 -10.82 -18.31
N VAL A 366 -8.80 -9.76 -17.77
CA VAL A 366 -8.52 -9.28 -16.41
C VAL A 366 -8.89 -10.32 -15.35
N ARG A 367 -10.08 -10.94 -15.47
CA ARG A 367 -10.53 -12.02 -14.57
C ARG A 367 -9.55 -13.18 -14.56
N GLU A 368 -9.07 -13.59 -15.72
CA GLU A 368 -8.09 -14.68 -15.84
C GLU A 368 -6.76 -14.32 -15.20
N GLY A 369 -6.24 -13.10 -15.46
CA GLY A 369 -5.04 -12.59 -14.79
C GLY A 369 -5.19 -12.60 -13.26
N MET A 370 -6.33 -12.12 -12.74
CA MET A 370 -6.63 -12.15 -11.31
C MET A 370 -6.72 -13.58 -10.75
N ARG A 371 -7.26 -14.53 -11.52
CA ARG A 371 -7.35 -15.94 -11.12
C ARG A 371 -5.97 -16.58 -10.99
N GLN A 372 -5.05 -16.29 -11.90
CA GLN A 372 -3.68 -16.79 -11.86
C GLN A 372 -2.88 -16.25 -10.66
N LEU A 373 -3.22 -15.04 -10.19
CA LEU A 373 -2.61 -14.46 -9.00
C LEU A 373 -3.12 -15.09 -7.69
N LYS A 374 -4.37 -15.57 -7.66
CA LYS A 374 -4.95 -16.23 -6.47
C LYS A 374 -4.23 -17.57 -6.22
N GLY A 375 -3.50 -17.64 -5.11
CA GLY A 375 -2.72 -18.83 -4.72
C GLY A 375 -1.28 -18.84 -5.21
N SER A 376 -0.83 -17.77 -5.88
CA SER A 376 0.58 -17.62 -6.27
C SER A 376 1.47 -17.31 -5.06
N LEU A 377 2.75 -17.70 -5.12
CA LEU A 377 3.76 -17.37 -4.11
C LEU A 377 4.31 -15.94 -4.23
N GLN A 378 3.95 -15.22 -5.29
CA GLN A 378 4.45 -13.87 -5.60
C GLN A 378 4.30 -12.86 -4.44
N PRO A 379 3.18 -12.82 -3.69
CA PRO A 379 3.06 -11.92 -2.54
C PRO A 379 4.11 -12.13 -1.46
N LEU A 380 4.42 -13.41 -1.17
CA LEU A 380 5.41 -13.78 -0.18
C LEU A 380 6.81 -13.42 -0.67
N LEU A 381 7.09 -13.65 -1.97
CA LEU A 381 8.35 -13.27 -2.60
C LEU A 381 8.55 -11.75 -2.57
N THR A 382 7.53 -10.95 -2.89
CA THR A 382 7.66 -9.47 -2.82
C THR A 382 7.83 -8.99 -1.38
N PHE A 383 7.14 -9.58 -0.42
CA PHE A 383 7.33 -9.26 1.00
C PHE A 383 8.74 -9.64 1.49
N ALA A 384 9.26 -10.80 1.08
CA ALA A 384 10.64 -11.22 1.35
C ALA A 384 11.65 -10.25 0.72
N LEU A 385 11.44 -9.85 -0.54
CA LEU A 385 12.25 -8.88 -1.26
C LEU A 385 12.31 -7.53 -0.51
N LEU A 386 11.16 -7.00 -0.08
CA LEU A 386 11.09 -5.76 0.70
C LEU A 386 11.77 -5.89 2.07
N SER A 387 11.64 -7.06 2.71
CA SER A 387 12.30 -7.34 3.98
C SER A 387 13.82 -7.37 3.83
N VAL A 388 14.33 -8.00 2.77
CA VAL A 388 15.76 -8.00 2.42
C VAL A 388 16.23 -6.60 2.08
N ALA A 389 15.46 -5.84 1.30
CA ALA A 389 15.79 -4.46 0.96
C ALA A 389 16.00 -3.59 2.21
N GLY A 390 15.22 -3.80 3.27
CA GLY A 390 15.39 -3.12 4.56
C GLY A 390 16.62 -3.53 5.38
N LEU A 391 17.31 -4.63 5.01
CA LEU A 391 18.57 -5.06 5.60
C LEU A 391 19.80 -4.48 4.87
N LEU A 392 19.63 -4.09 3.61
CA LEU A 392 20.72 -3.60 2.77
C LEU A 392 21.13 -2.17 3.15
N ILE A 393 22.38 -1.83 2.86
CA ILE A 393 22.83 -0.43 2.84
C ILE A 393 22.10 0.32 1.72
N LYS A 394 21.89 1.64 1.90
CA LYS A 394 21.05 2.46 1.01
C LYS A 394 21.38 2.30 -0.49
N PRO A 395 22.64 2.32 -0.96
CA PRO A 395 22.94 2.14 -2.38
C PRO A 395 22.50 0.78 -2.95
N ALA A 396 22.67 -0.30 -2.17
CA ALA A 396 22.27 -1.64 -2.58
C ALA A 396 20.74 -1.82 -2.52
N GLN A 397 20.10 -1.23 -1.52
CA GLN A 397 18.65 -1.14 -1.43
C GLN A 397 18.08 -0.43 -2.67
N ASP A 398 18.62 0.74 -3.01
CA ASP A 398 18.16 1.53 -4.16
C ASP A 398 18.33 0.77 -5.48
N ALA A 399 19.46 0.07 -5.67
CA ALA A 399 19.68 -0.76 -6.84
C ALA A 399 18.62 -1.88 -6.97
N LEU A 400 18.33 -2.59 -5.88
CA LEU A 400 17.34 -3.66 -5.85
C LEU A 400 15.92 -3.14 -6.14
N LEU A 401 15.53 -2.04 -5.49
CA LEU A 401 14.19 -1.47 -5.64
C LEU A 401 13.99 -0.78 -6.99
N ASN A 402 15.04 -0.17 -7.56
CA ASN A 402 14.99 0.39 -8.91
C ASN A 402 14.82 -0.69 -9.97
N LEU A 403 15.45 -1.87 -9.79
CA LEU A 403 15.24 -3.00 -10.69
C LEU A 403 13.77 -3.43 -10.69
N PHE A 404 13.15 -3.51 -9.50
CA PHE A 404 11.74 -3.84 -9.35
C PHE A 404 10.80 -2.76 -9.92
N GLY A 405 11.07 -1.48 -9.62
CA GLY A 405 10.26 -0.35 -10.06
C GLY A 405 10.20 -0.20 -11.58
N ARG A 406 11.31 -0.48 -12.29
CA ARG A 406 11.37 -0.44 -13.77
C ARG A 406 10.44 -1.44 -14.45
N LYS A 407 10.04 -2.51 -13.75
CA LYS A 407 9.15 -3.54 -14.28
C LYS A 407 7.68 -3.12 -14.28
N THR A 408 7.34 -1.95 -13.75
CA THR A 408 5.97 -1.57 -13.41
C THR A 408 5.64 -0.17 -13.90
N THR A 409 4.48 -0.01 -14.53
CA THR A 409 3.93 1.29 -14.92
C THR A 409 3.08 1.92 -13.81
N ALA A 410 2.28 1.10 -13.11
CA ALA A 410 1.29 1.58 -12.17
C ALA A 410 1.32 0.87 -10.81
N VAL A 411 0.85 1.55 -9.76
CA VAL A 411 0.39 0.92 -8.52
C VAL A 411 -1.12 1.06 -8.44
N MET A 412 -1.83 0.03 -7.97
CA MET A 412 -3.29 0.04 -7.96
C MET A 412 -3.85 -0.55 -6.68
N THR A 413 -4.69 0.22 -5.99
CA THR A 413 -5.42 -0.24 -4.80
C THR A 413 -6.89 -0.42 -5.08
N ASN A 414 -7.44 -1.53 -4.62
CA ASN A 414 -8.89 -1.71 -4.50
C ASN A 414 -9.22 -2.01 -3.03
N VAL A 415 -9.87 -1.07 -2.36
CA VAL A 415 -10.20 -1.19 -0.94
C VAL A 415 -11.72 -1.19 -0.74
N PRO A 416 -12.28 -2.23 -0.11
CA PRO A 416 -13.66 -2.21 0.32
C PRO A 416 -13.81 -1.34 1.57
N GLY A 417 -14.66 -0.33 1.49
CA GLY A 417 -15.02 0.52 2.63
C GLY A 417 -16.42 0.21 3.18
N PRO A 418 -16.85 0.94 4.22
CA PRO A 418 -18.17 0.76 4.81
C PRO A 418 -19.32 1.03 3.82
N GLY A 419 -20.35 0.20 3.86
CA GLY A 419 -21.53 0.34 3.00
C GLY A 419 -22.41 1.55 3.35
N ASN A 420 -22.33 2.03 4.59
CA ASN A 420 -23.06 3.20 5.07
C ASN A 420 -22.12 4.40 5.18
N LYS A 421 -22.66 5.60 5.01
CA LYS A 421 -21.90 6.84 5.26
C LYS A 421 -21.60 6.96 6.76
N LEU A 422 -20.35 7.29 7.06
CA LEU A 422 -19.85 7.52 8.40
C LEU A 422 -20.07 8.98 8.81
N GLN A 423 -20.07 9.24 10.12
CA GLN A 423 -20.05 10.59 10.64
C GLN A 423 -18.67 10.91 11.24
N PHE A 424 -18.26 12.16 11.17
CA PHE A 424 -17.02 12.67 11.73
C PHE A 424 -17.27 14.06 12.31
N CYS A 425 -17.13 14.20 13.62
CA CYS A 425 -17.42 15.45 14.33
C CYS A 425 -18.84 15.97 14.06
N GLY A 426 -19.84 15.07 14.03
CA GLY A 426 -21.24 15.38 13.73
C GLY A 426 -21.53 15.70 12.25
N SER A 427 -20.52 15.60 11.38
CA SER A 427 -20.66 15.82 9.95
C SER A 427 -20.67 14.51 9.18
N THR A 428 -21.47 14.39 8.13
CA THR A 428 -21.49 13.21 7.27
C THR A 428 -20.27 13.22 6.36
N LEU A 429 -19.52 12.12 6.34
CA LEU A 429 -18.49 11.86 5.34
C LEU A 429 -19.17 11.47 4.04
N GLU A 430 -19.21 12.40 3.10
CA GLU A 430 -19.90 12.27 1.81
C GLU A 430 -19.06 11.49 0.80
N GLN A 431 -17.76 11.77 0.78
CA GLN A 431 -16.81 11.13 -0.13
C GLN A 431 -15.49 10.90 0.59
N THR A 432 -14.83 9.82 0.21
CA THR A 432 -13.47 9.50 0.67
C THR A 432 -12.68 9.02 -0.53
N MET A 433 -11.45 9.50 -0.65
CA MET A 433 -10.48 9.01 -1.62
C MET A 433 -9.13 8.93 -0.95
N PHE A 434 -8.28 8.00 -1.39
CA PHE A 434 -6.87 7.99 -1.00
C PHE A 434 -6.03 7.38 -2.10
N TRP A 435 -4.75 7.72 -2.12
CA TRP A 435 -3.77 7.15 -3.04
C TRP A 435 -2.60 6.62 -2.24
N VAL A 436 -2.15 5.42 -2.62
CA VAL A 436 -0.93 4.82 -2.10
C VAL A 436 0.30 5.43 -2.77
N PRO A 437 1.45 5.39 -2.07
CA PRO A 437 2.69 5.89 -2.63
C PRO A 437 3.12 5.14 -3.89
N GLN A 438 3.76 5.90 -4.76
CA GLN A 438 4.36 5.39 -5.99
C GLN A 438 5.87 5.29 -5.75
N SER A 439 6.47 4.11 -5.88
CA SER A 439 7.90 3.91 -5.64
C SER A 439 8.72 3.98 -6.92
N GLY A 440 9.98 4.45 -6.81
CA GLY A 440 10.92 4.47 -7.93
C GLY A 440 10.37 5.22 -9.16
N THR A 441 10.32 4.52 -10.30
CA THR A 441 9.85 5.04 -11.60
C THR A 441 8.34 4.92 -11.83
N VAL A 442 7.57 4.42 -10.86
CA VAL A 442 6.12 4.25 -11.03
C VAL A 442 5.47 5.63 -11.19
N GLY A 443 4.90 5.86 -12.37
CA GLY A 443 4.34 7.15 -12.79
C GLY A 443 2.85 7.31 -12.49
N LEU A 444 2.12 6.19 -12.38
CA LEU A 444 0.67 6.15 -12.21
C LEU A 444 0.26 5.46 -10.90
N GLY A 445 -0.57 6.11 -10.10
CA GLY A 445 -1.16 5.57 -8.89
C GLY A 445 -2.68 5.57 -9.03
N VAL A 446 -3.28 4.38 -8.97
CA VAL A 446 -4.72 4.19 -9.13
C VAL A 446 -5.33 3.78 -7.81
N SER A 447 -6.46 4.38 -7.48
CA SER A 447 -7.28 4.02 -6.34
C SER A 447 -8.71 3.73 -6.75
N VAL A 448 -9.21 2.60 -6.27
CA VAL A 448 -10.59 2.16 -6.37
C VAL A 448 -11.09 1.94 -4.95
N LEU A 449 -12.16 2.63 -4.57
CA LEU A 449 -12.73 2.57 -3.23
C LEU A 449 -14.24 2.41 -3.30
N SER A 450 -14.78 1.45 -2.57
CA SER A 450 -16.22 1.38 -2.32
C SER A 450 -16.57 2.04 -0.99
N TYR A 451 -17.58 2.91 -0.97
CA TYR A 451 -18.00 3.64 0.23
C TYR A 451 -19.44 4.16 0.07
N GLY A 452 -20.25 4.04 1.12
CA GLY A 452 -21.59 4.66 1.17
C GLY A 452 -22.54 4.19 0.06
N GLY A 453 -22.39 2.95 -0.40
CA GLY A 453 -23.16 2.37 -1.52
C GLY A 453 -22.62 2.69 -2.92
N GLY A 454 -21.56 3.49 -3.02
CA GLY A 454 -20.90 3.85 -4.28
C GLY A 454 -19.51 3.26 -4.44
N VAL A 455 -18.98 3.34 -5.65
CA VAL A 455 -17.58 3.08 -5.99
C VAL A 455 -16.98 4.33 -6.61
N GLN A 456 -15.83 4.76 -6.12
CA GLN A 456 -15.06 5.86 -6.68
C GLN A 456 -13.74 5.35 -7.25
N PHE A 457 -13.32 5.97 -8.33
CA PHE A 457 -12.06 5.75 -9.02
C PHE A 457 -11.27 7.04 -9.01
N GLY A 458 -9.99 6.95 -8.66
CA GLY A 458 -9.07 8.07 -8.60
C GLY A 458 -7.70 7.73 -9.15
N VAL A 459 -7.04 8.75 -9.67
CA VAL A 459 -5.71 8.68 -10.26
C VAL A 459 -4.85 9.78 -9.65
N ILE A 460 -3.67 9.41 -9.18
CA ILE A 460 -2.54 10.32 -8.97
C ILE A 460 -1.47 9.98 -9.99
N ALA A 461 -0.98 10.97 -10.71
CA ALA A 461 -0.01 10.73 -11.77
C ALA A 461 1.08 11.79 -11.79
N ASP A 462 2.25 11.38 -12.26
CA ASP A 462 3.29 12.33 -12.68
C ASP A 462 2.81 13.19 -13.85
N ALA A 463 2.96 14.51 -13.73
CA ALA A 463 2.45 15.44 -14.73
C ALA A 463 3.22 15.39 -16.07
N GLY A 464 4.46 14.89 -16.08
CA GLY A 464 5.24 14.69 -17.30
C GLY A 464 4.82 13.43 -18.07
N LEU A 465 4.44 12.37 -17.36
CA LEU A 465 3.99 11.10 -17.95
C LEU A 465 2.48 11.09 -18.28
N CYS A 466 1.67 11.71 -17.42
CA CYS A 466 0.22 11.85 -17.58
C CYS A 466 -0.19 13.29 -17.24
N PRO A 467 -0.13 14.22 -18.22
CA PRO A 467 -0.46 15.63 -18.00
C PRO A 467 -1.93 15.88 -17.64
N ASP A 468 -2.83 14.99 -18.06
CA ASP A 468 -4.28 15.10 -17.84
C ASP A 468 -4.86 13.78 -17.30
N PRO A 469 -4.75 13.51 -15.99
CA PRO A 469 -5.36 12.34 -15.38
C PRO A 469 -6.90 12.41 -15.36
N GLN A 470 -7.51 13.59 -15.52
CA GLN A 470 -8.97 13.71 -15.57
C GLN A 470 -9.53 13.01 -16.81
N ALA A 471 -8.82 13.04 -17.95
CA ALA A 471 -9.19 12.26 -19.12
C ALA A 471 -9.22 10.72 -18.89
N ILE A 472 -8.37 10.19 -17.99
CA ILE A 472 -8.46 8.78 -17.58
C ILE A 472 -9.72 8.56 -16.72
N ILE A 473 -10.00 9.48 -15.78
CA ILE A 473 -11.21 9.41 -14.96
C ILE A 473 -12.47 9.45 -15.83
N ASP A 474 -12.51 10.34 -16.81
CA ASP A 474 -13.66 10.53 -17.70
C ASP A 474 -13.86 9.36 -18.66
N GLY A 475 -12.82 8.56 -18.91
CA GLY A 475 -12.91 7.30 -19.67
C GLY A 475 -13.45 6.11 -18.85
N PHE A 476 -13.50 6.22 -17.52
CA PHE A 476 -13.94 5.12 -16.64
C PHE A 476 -15.45 4.87 -16.73
N GLU A 477 -16.26 5.92 -16.62
CA GLU A 477 -17.73 5.83 -16.68
C GLU A 477 -18.21 5.27 -18.04
N PRO A 478 -17.72 5.74 -19.20
CA PRO A 478 -18.06 5.14 -20.50
C PRO A 478 -17.72 3.65 -20.58
N ALA A 479 -16.56 3.22 -20.07
CA ALA A 479 -16.17 1.81 -20.06
C ALA A 479 -17.12 0.97 -19.19
N PHE A 480 -17.56 1.52 -18.06
CA PHE A 480 -18.56 0.91 -17.19
C PHE A 480 -19.94 0.83 -17.88
N GLN A 481 -20.39 1.91 -18.52
CA GLN A 481 -21.67 1.97 -19.22
C GLN A 481 -21.74 0.99 -20.39
N GLN A 482 -20.64 0.74 -21.09
CA GLN A 482 -20.58 -0.32 -22.12
C GLN A 482 -20.89 -1.70 -21.54
N LEU A 483 -20.26 -2.07 -20.42
CA LEU A 483 -20.54 -3.35 -19.75
C LEU A 483 -21.97 -3.40 -19.21
N LEU A 484 -22.46 -2.30 -18.63
CA LEU A 484 -23.83 -2.22 -18.11
C LEU A 484 -24.87 -2.40 -19.24
N ALA A 485 -24.70 -1.72 -20.37
CA ALA A 485 -25.57 -1.85 -21.52
C ALA A 485 -25.61 -3.29 -22.03
N LEU A 486 -24.45 -3.94 -22.15
CA LEU A 486 -24.36 -5.35 -22.54
C LEU A 486 -25.04 -6.27 -21.52
N THR A 487 -24.86 -6.02 -20.22
CA THR A 487 -25.56 -6.77 -19.16
C THR A 487 -27.08 -6.67 -19.30
N LEU A 488 -27.61 -5.48 -19.60
CA LEU A 488 -29.05 -5.28 -19.80
C LEU A 488 -29.59 -6.00 -21.04
N MET A 489 -28.75 -6.26 -22.04
CA MET A 489 -29.10 -6.99 -23.27
C MET A 489 -28.97 -8.51 -23.16
N LEU A 490 -28.40 -9.04 -22.06
CA LEU A 490 -28.33 -10.48 -21.85
C LEU A 490 -29.73 -11.08 -21.65
N PRO A 491 -29.95 -12.34 -22.03
CA PRO A 491 -31.20 -13.01 -21.73
C PRO A 491 -31.35 -13.14 -20.21
N TRP A 492 -32.27 -12.36 -19.64
CA TRP A 492 -32.76 -12.57 -18.29
C TRP A 492 -33.57 -13.87 -18.33
N GLY A 493 -33.28 -14.82 -17.44
CA GLY A 493 -33.87 -16.18 -17.48
C GLY A 493 -35.40 -16.20 -17.56
N PRO A 494 -36.03 -17.36 -17.86
CA PRO A 494 -37.48 -17.41 -17.95
C PRO A 494 -38.11 -16.98 -16.61
N GLU A 495 -39.16 -16.16 -16.69
CA GLU A 495 -40.00 -15.76 -15.54
C GLU A 495 -40.53 -16.96 -14.75
#